data_AF-A0A411WXW4-F1
#
_entry.id   AF-A0A411WXW4-F1
#
_cell.length_a   1.000
_cell.length_b   1.000
_cell.length_c   1.000
_cell.angle_alpha   90.00
_cell.angle_beta   90.00
_cell.angle_gamma   90.00
#
_symmetry.space_group_name_H-M   'P 1'
#
loop_
_entity.id
_entity.type
_entity.pdbx_description
1 polymer ?
#
loop_
_entity_poly.entity_id
_entity_poly.type
_entity_poly.pdbx_seq_one_letter_code
_entity_poly.pdbx_strand_id
1 'polypeptide(L)'
;MFLIGGLTLAVFVAGKIFPAVESTLWMAFLAFVTLLLYLDLREPVNYMSLDFDSNGFCYLGIGGRAKVEWSDICEVFYVRSFDDFASQIETQWQFVLKSGVVVMVMVEWSHKQSFASAIQNNLKIVSGHKVAEALRMRGEGRWRCLAD
;
A
#
# COMPACT_ATOMS: atom_id res chain seq x y z
N MET A 1 7.16 -1.72 14.17
CA MET A 1 8.44 -1.44 14.87
C MET A 1 8.57 -2.11 16.24
N PHE A 2 7.60 -1.99 17.16
CA PHE A 2 7.71 -2.60 18.52
C PHE A 2 7.89 -4.13 18.53
N LEU A 3 7.25 -4.87 17.61
CA LEU A 3 7.37 -6.32 17.51
C LEU A 3 8.80 -6.77 17.16
N ILE A 4 9.43 -6.13 16.17
CA ILE A 4 10.79 -6.44 15.74
C ILE A 4 11.78 -6.13 16.87
N GLY A 5 11.62 -4.99 17.55
CA GLY A 5 12.45 -4.64 18.71
C GLY A 5 12.36 -5.65 19.85
N GLY A 6 11.16 -6.15 20.16
CA GLY A 6 10.96 -7.19 21.18
C GLY A 6 11.58 -8.54 20.79
N LEU A 7 11.43 -8.96 19.53
CA LEU A 7 12.03 -10.19 19.01
C LEU A 7 13.55 -10.13 19.03
N THR A 8 14.15 -9.00 18.66
CA THR A 8 15.61 -8.81 18.74
C THR A 8 16.12 -8.99 20.17
N LEU A 9 15.43 -8.42 21.16
CA LEU A 9 15.79 -8.56 22.57
C LEU A 9 15.70 -10.03 23.03
N ALA A 10 14.64 -10.72 22.62
CA ALA A 10 14.43 -12.13 22.97
C ALA A 10 15.52 -13.04 22.36
N VAL A 11 15.86 -12.85 21.07
CA VAL A 11 16.94 -13.59 20.40
C VAL A 11 18.29 -13.31 21.05
N PHE A 12 18.56 -12.06 21.41
CA PHE A 12 19.79 -11.68 22.10
C PHE A 12 19.93 -12.36 23.47
N VAL A 13 18.88 -12.32 24.29
CA VAL A 13 18.87 -12.97 25.61
C VAL A 13 18.98 -14.50 25.47
N ALA A 14 18.24 -15.10 24.55
CA ALA A 14 18.30 -16.54 24.31
C ALA A 14 19.68 -17.00 23.81
N GLY A 15 20.34 -16.22 22.95
CA GLY A 15 21.71 -16.47 22.49
C GLY A 15 22.73 -16.44 23.63
N LYS A 16 22.55 -15.55 24.61
CA LYS A 16 23.41 -15.50 25.81
C LYS A 16 23.18 -16.68 26.76
N ILE A 17 21.96 -17.19 26.86
CA ILE A 17 21.64 -18.37 27.68
C ILE A 17 22.12 -19.66 26.99
N PHE A 18 22.04 -19.72 25.66
CA PHE A 18 22.38 -20.91 24.87
C PHE A 18 23.37 -20.57 23.72
N PRO A 19 24.66 -20.37 24.03
CA PRO A 19 25.65 -19.90 23.06
C PRO A 19 25.89 -20.89 21.91
N ALA A 20 25.72 -22.19 22.15
CA ALA A 20 25.88 -23.22 21.11
C ALA A 20 24.89 -23.10 19.94
N VAL A 21 23.76 -22.42 20.14
CA VAL A 21 22.73 -22.21 19.11
C VAL A 21 22.52 -20.74 18.75
N GLU A 22 23.35 -19.83 19.25
CA GLU A 22 23.23 -18.39 19.04
C GLU A 22 23.17 -18.04 17.55
N SER A 23 24.09 -18.58 16.75
CA SER A 23 24.12 -18.35 15.30
C SER A 23 22.86 -18.85 14.59
N THR A 24 22.30 -19.99 15.02
CA THR A 24 21.07 -20.57 14.46
C THR A 24 19.86 -19.71 14.81
N LEU A 25 19.79 -19.19 16.04
CA LEU A 25 18.72 -18.29 16.47
C LEU A 25 18.73 -16.98 15.66
N TRP A 26 19.90 -16.39 15.44
CA TRP A 26 20.05 -15.20 14.60
C TRP A 26 19.67 -15.46 13.14
N MET A 27 20.09 -16.58 12.56
CA MET A 27 19.74 -16.97 11.19
C MET A 27 18.23 -17.13 11.01
N ALA A 28 17.56 -17.83 11.93
CA ALA A 28 16.11 -18.00 11.89
C ALA A 28 15.36 -16.66 12.04
N PHE A 29 15.83 -15.80 12.95
CA PHE A 29 15.27 -14.45 13.13
C PHE A 29 15.41 -13.60 11.87
N LEU A 30 16.60 -13.56 11.27
CA LEU A 30 16.84 -12.81 10.04
C LEU A 30 15.95 -13.32 8.90
N ALA A 31 15.86 -14.63 8.70
CA ALA A 31 14.98 -15.20 7.69
C ALA A 31 13.50 -14.83 7.91
N PHE A 32 13.04 -14.85 9.16
CA PHE A 32 11.68 -14.44 9.51
C PHE A 32 11.44 -12.95 9.24
N VAL A 33 12.38 -12.07 9.61
CA VAL A 33 12.30 -10.63 9.31
C VAL A 33 12.31 -10.39 7.80
N THR A 34 13.17 -11.07 7.05
CA THR A 34 13.20 -10.96 5.59
C THR A 34 11.89 -11.44 4.97
N LEU A 35 11.29 -12.52 5.48
CA LEU A 35 9.97 -12.99 5.02
C LEU A 35 8.86 -11.98 5.34
N LEU A 36 8.86 -11.41 6.55
CA LEU A 36 7.91 -10.37 6.92
C LEU A 36 8.05 -9.13 6.04
N LEU A 37 9.29 -8.68 5.80
CA LEU A 37 9.56 -7.56 4.90
C LEU A 37 9.11 -7.91 3.48
N TYR A 38 9.36 -9.13 3.01
CA TYR A 38 8.91 -9.59 1.70
C TYR A 38 7.37 -9.60 1.56
N LEU A 39 6.66 -10.07 2.59
CA LEU A 39 5.19 -10.05 2.61
C LEU A 39 4.61 -8.65 2.79
N ASP A 40 5.33 -7.75 3.48
CA ASP A 40 4.97 -6.35 3.69
C ASP A 40 5.60 -5.42 2.65
N LEU A 41 6.16 -5.96 1.55
CA LEU A 41 6.48 -5.21 0.33
C LEU A 41 5.16 -4.80 -0.33
N ARG A 42 4.44 -3.92 0.35
CA ARG A 42 3.41 -3.10 -0.27
C ARG A 42 4.17 -2.09 -1.10
N GLU A 43 4.30 -2.35 -2.39
CA GLU A 43 4.97 -1.40 -3.27
C GLU A 43 4.12 -0.14 -3.38
N PRO A 44 4.64 1.02 -2.98
CA PRO A 44 4.05 2.27 -3.41
C PRO A 44 4.26 2.39 -4.93
N VAL A 45 3.20 2.17 -5.69
CA VAL A 45 3.20 2.43 -7.13
C VAL A 45 3.16 3.93 -7.35
N ASN A 46 4.16 4.50 -8.01
CA ASN A 46 4.11 5.90 -8.43
C ASN A 46 3.02 6.06 -9.49
N TYR A 47 2.12 7.04 -9.35
CA TYR A 47 1.10 7.34 -10.35
C TYR A 47 1.66 7.45 -11.80
N MET A 48 2.87 7.97 -11.99
CA MET A 48 3.47 8.10 -13.33
C MET A 48 3.73 6.75 -14.02
N SER A 49 3.77 5.63 -13.28
CA SER A 49 3.90 4.29 -13.85
C SER A 49 2.56 3.60 -14.09
N LEU A 50 1.45 4.33 -13.91
CA LEU A 50 0.10 3.82 -14.15
C LEU A 50 -0.41 4.15 -15.55
N ASP A 51 -0.80 3.12 -16.28
CA ASP A 51 -1.58 3.26 -17.51
C ASP A 51 -3.05 2.95 -17.22
N PHE A 52 -3.93 3.93 -17.41
CA PHE A 52 -5.36 3.79 -17.18
C PHE A 52 -6.12 3.49 -18.47
N ASP A 53 -7.09 2.58 -18.39
CA ASP A 53 -8.10 2.38 -19.43
C ASP A 53 -9.51 2.32 -18.80
N SER A 54 -10.54 2.13 -19.64
CA SER A 54 -11.93 2.04 -19.18
C SER A 54 -12.21 0.82 -18.30
N ASN A 55 -11.33 -0.18 -18.30
CA ASN A 55 -11.52 -1.47 -17.66
C ASN A 55 -10.68 -1.62 -16.39
N GLY A 56 -9.59 -0.86 -16.26
CA GLY A 56 -8.70 -0.93 -15.12
C GLY A 56 -7.51 0.02 -15.20
N PHE A 57 -6.47 -0.33 -14.44
CA PHE A 57 -5.15 0.28 -14.56
C PHE A 57 -4.06 -0.79 -14.58
N CYS A 58 -2.98 -0.50 -15.31
CA CYS A 58 -1.78 -1.32 -15.32
C CYS A 58 -0.68 -0.63 -14.51
N TYR A 59 0.10 -1.42 -13.78
CA TYR A 59 1.24 -0.93 -13.01
C TYR A 59 2.43 -1.87 -13.13
N LEU A 60 3.63 -1.35 -12.88
CA LEU A 60 4.85 -2.16 -12.75
C LEU A 60 5.12 -2.44 -11.27
N GLY A 61 5.02 -3.71 -10.87
CA GLY A 61 5.43 -4.16 -9.53
C GLY A 61 6.65 -5.10 -9.57
N ILE A 62 7.05 -5.64 -8.42
CA ILE A 62 8.19 -6.57 -8.23
C ILE A 62 8.13 -7.76 -9.19
N GLY A 63 6.92 -8.25 -9.50
CA GLY A 63 6.68 -9.38 -10.41
C GLY A 63 6.59 -9.02 -11.90
N GLY A 64 6.78 -7.74 -12.26
CA GLY A 64 6.56 -7.22 -13.59
C GLY A 64 5.23 -6.48 -13.73
N ARG A 65 4.74 -6.35 -14.97
CA ARG A 65 3.54 -5.58 -15.28
C ARG A 65 2.30 -6.33 -14.81
N ALA A 66 1.53 -5.72 -13.93
CA ALA A 66 0.26 -6.23 -13.43
C ALA A 66 -0.90 -5.34 -13.89
N LYS A 67 -2.09 -5.93 -14.08
CA LYS A 67 -3.33 -5.22 -14.41
C LYS A 67 -4.34 -5.44 -13.30
N VAL A 68 -5.01 -4.37 -12.89
CA VAL A 68 -6.11 -4.37 -11.94
C VAL A 68 -7.36 -3.92 -12.68
N GLU A 69 -8.40 -4.73 -12.69
CA GLU A 69 -9.69 -4.32 -13.24
C GLU A 69 -10.48 -3.51 -12.20
N TRP A 70 -11.21 -2.48 -12.65
CA TRP A 70 -12.03 -1.66 -11.77
C TRP A 70 -13.09 -2.48 -11.02
N SER A 71 -13.60 -3.54 -11.67
CA SER A 71 -14.57 -4.50 -11.13
C SER A 71 -14.01 -5.39 -10.02
N ASP A 72 -12.68 -5.51 -9.90
CA ASP A 72 -12.03 -6.33 -8.89
C ASP A 72 -11.80 -5.58 -7.58
N ILE A 73 -11.99 -4.26 -7.58
CA ILE A 73 -11.78 -3.42 -6.40
C ILE A 73 -13.03 -3.48 -5.52
N CYS A 74 -12.87 -3.99 -4.30
CA CYS A 74 -13.95 -4.05 -3.31
C CYS A 74 -13.89 -2.88 -2.30
N GLU A 75 -12.71 -2.31 -2.10
CA GLU A 75 -12.52 -1.22 -1.16
C GLU A 75 -11.44 -0.27 -1.61
N VAL A 76 -11.65 1.01 -1.33
CA VAL A 76 -10.69 2.08 -1.58
C VAL A 76 -10.48 2.84 -0.27
N PHE A 77 -9.23 2.96 0.12
CA PHE A 77 -8.79 3.76 1.26
C PHE A 77 -7.83 4.84 0.76
N TYR A 78 -7.90 6.03 1.34
CA TYR A 78 -6.91 7.06 1.07
C TYR A 78 -6.39 7.65 2.37
N VAL A 79 -5.11 8.01 2.37
CA VAL A 79 -4.46 8.75 3.45
C VAL A 79 -3.77 9.95 2.82
N ARG A 80 -4.12 11.12 3.33
CA ARG A 80 -3.43 12.36 3.01
C ARG A 80 -2.65 12.81 4.24
N SER A 81 -1.41 12.31 4.38
CA SER A 81 -0.46 12.77 5.39
C SER A 81 0.57 13.68 4.75
N PHE A 82 0.75 14.89 5.29
CA PHE A 82 1.95 15.67 5.01
C PHE A 82 3.11 15.03 5.76
N ASP A 83 4.00 14.36 5.03
CA ASP A 83 5.35 14.17 5.53
C ASP A 83 6.15 15.37 5.00
N ASP A 84 6.47 16.33 5.87
CA ASP A 84 7.14 17.59 5.50
C ASP A 84 8.50 17.37 4.82
N PHE A 85 9.01 16.14 4.84
CA PHE A 85 10.27 15.74 4.20
C PHE A 85 10.13 15.21 2.76
N ALA A 86 8.92 14.86 2.31
CA ALA A 86 8.66 14.34 0.95
C ALA A 86 7.79 15.34 0.16
N SER A 87 8.42 16.41 -0.33
CA SER A 87 7.77 17.59 -0.93
C SER A 87 6.93 17.36 -2.20
N GLN A 88 6.73 16.11 -2.63
CA GLN A 88 6.07 15.80 -3.92
C GLN A 88 4.89 14.84 -3.80
N ILE A 89 4.84 13.96 -2.78
CA ILE A 89 3.77 12.98 -2.63
C ILE A 89 2.71 13.52 -1.68
N GLU A 90 1.48 13.70 -2.18
CA GLU A 90 0.40 14.31 -1.40
C GLU A 90 -0.57 13.27 -0.83
N THR A 91 -0.83 12.17 -1.53
CA THR A 91 -1.88 11.23 -1.12
C THR A 91 -1.54 9.79 -1.49
N GLN A 92 -1.61 8.92 -0.48
CA GLN A 92 -1.57 7.49 -0.66
C GLN A 92 -2.99 6.97 -0.86
N TRP A 93 -3.20 6.17 -1.90
CA TRP A 93 -4.43 5.45 -2.16
C TRP A 93 -4.16 3.96 -2.03
N GLN A 94 -5.08 3.21 -1.44
CA GLN A 94 -5.01 1.77 -1.29
C GLN A 94 -6.27 1.18 -1.90
N PHE A 95 -6.09 0.31 -2.89
CA PHE A 95 -7.15 -0.44 -3.54
C PHE A 95 -7.09 -1.87 -3.04
N VAL A 96 -8.12 -2.30 -2.32
CA VAL A 96 -8.27 -3.69 -1.88
C VAL A 96 -9.04 -4.43 -2.95
N LEU A 97 -8.43 -5.48 -3.47
CA LEU A 97 -9.03 -6.35 -4.47
C LEU A 97 -9.88 -7.44 -3.80
N LYS A 98 -10.83 -8.02 -4.55
CA LYS A 98 -11.61 -9.19 -4.13
C LYS A 98 -10.72 -10.39 -3.72
N SER A 99 -9.52 -10.48 -4.30
CA SER A 99 -8.51 -11.50 -3.93
C SER A 99 -7.84 -11.26 -2.57
N GLY A 100 -8.08 -10.12 -1.93
CA GLY A 100 -7.41 -9.69 -0.69
C GLY A 100 -6.07 -8.99 -0.93
N VAL A 101 -5.60 -8.90 -2.18
CA VAL A 101 -4.41 -8.12 -2.54
C VAL A 101 -4.69 -6.63 -2.35
N VAL A 102 -3.71 -5.90 -1.82
CA VAL A 102 -3.78 -4.45 -1.64
C VAL A 102 -2.78 -3.78 -2.57
N VAL A 103 -3.27 -2.92 -3.45
CA VAL A 103 -2.44 -2.11 -4.35
C VAL A 103 -2.35 -0.70 -3.79
N MET A 104 -1.15 -0.26 -3.45
CA MET A 104 -0.93 1.09 -2.93
C MET A 104 -0.40 1.99 -4.04
N VAL A 105 -1.09 3.10 -4.28
CA VAL A 105 -0.70 4.11 -5.26
C VAL A 105 -0.33 5.39 -4.53
N MET A 106 0.90 5.85 -4.74
CA MET A 106 1.38 7.14 -4.26
C MET A 106 1.15 8.18 -5.36
N VAL A 107 0.39 9.21 -5.03
CA VAL A 107 0.00 10.25 -5.98
C VAL A 107 0.69 11.55 -5.63
N GLU A 108 1.45 12.05 -6.60
CA GLU A 108 2.12 13.33 -6.50
C GLU A 108 1.15 14.52 -6.69
N TRP A 109 1.52 15.67 -6.12
CA TRP A 109 0.67 16.88 -6.09
C TRP A 109 0.19 17.33 -7.48
N SER A 110 1.07 17.27 -8.48
CA SER A 110 0.79 17.63 -9.88
C SER A 110 -0.25 16.73 -10.54
N HIS A 111 -0.46 15.51 -10.03
CA HIS A 111 -1.25 14.47 -10.68
C HIS A 111 -2.57 14.14 -9.98
N LYS A 112 -2.80 14.71 -8.79
CA LYS A 112 -3.99 14.41 -7.98
C LYS A 112 -5.32 14.59 -8.70
N GLN A 113 -5.48 15.64 -9.49
CA GLN A 113 -6.73 15.92 -10.20
C GLN A 113 -6.97 14.91 -11.33
N SER A 114 -5.92 14.59 -12.08
CA SER A 114 -5.97 13.59 -13.14
C SER A 114 -6.33 12.22 -12.58
N PHE A 115 -5.67 11.81 -11.50
CA PHE A 115 -5.93 10.54 -10.84
C PHE A 115 -7.33 10.45 -10.24
N ALA A 116 -7.77 11.49 -9.52
CA ALA A 116 -9.11 11.54 -8.96
C ALA A 116 -10.20 11.51 -10.05
N SER A 117 -9.96 12.17 -11.19
CA SER A 117 -10.88 12.11 -12.34
C SER A 117 -10.92 10.71 -12.95
N ALA A 118 -9.78 10.02 -13.07
CA ALA A 118 -9.72 8.65 -13.55
C ALA A 118 -10.49 7.70 -12.62
N ILE A 119 -10.34 7.84 -11.30
CA ILE A 119 -11.13 7.10 -10.32
C ILE A 119 -12.62 7.39 -10.48
N GLN A 120 -13.01 8.68 -10.45
CA GLN A 120 -14.41 9.08 -10.50
C GLN A 120 -15.12 8.58 -11.77
N ASN A 121 -14.44 8.59 -12.91
CA ASN A 121 -15.02 8.21 -14.19
C ASN A 121 -15.17 6.69 -14.35
N ASN A 122 -14.34 5.89 -13.67
CA ASN A 122 -14.26 4.45 -13.93
C ASN A 122 -14.71 3.58 -12.75
N LEU A 123 -14.50 4.00 -11.50
CA LEU A 123 -15.07 3.36 -10.32
C LEU A 123 -16.52 3.79 -10.18
N LYS A 124 -17.41 3.09 -10.91
CA LYS A 124 -18.88 3.31 -10.96
C LYS A 124 -19.58 3.37 -9.60
N ILE A 125 -18.89 2.96 -8.53
CA ILE A 125 -19.46 2.71 -7.21
C ILE A 125 -18.99 3.74 -6.16
N VAL A 126 -17.94 4.51 -6.44
CA VAL A 126 -17.55 5.62 -5.57
C VAL A 126 -18.36 6.83 -5.97
N SER A 127 -19.31 7.26 -5.12
CA SER A 127 -20.03 8.52 -5.33
C SER A 127 -19.01 9.62 -5.60
N GLY A 128 -19.03 10.22 -6.80
CA GLY A 128 -18.01 11.17 -7.25
C GLY A 128 -17.81 12.36 -6.30
N HIS A 129 -18.82 12.65 -5.47
CA HIS A 129 -18.73 13.59 -4.36
C HIS A 129 -17.62 13.22 -3.37
N LYS A 130 -17.50 11.93 -3.00
CA LYS A 130 -16.52 11.46 -2.02
C LYS A 130 -15.08 11.53 -2.55
N VAL A 131 -14.89 11.29 -3.84
CA VAL A 131 -13.58 11.46 -4.49
C VAL A 131 -13.16 12.93 -4.50
N ALA A 132 -14.09 13.83 -4.85
CA ALA A 132 -13.86 15.27 -4.82
C ALA A 132 -13.60 15.81 -3.40
N GLU A 133 -14.22 15.20 -2.40
CA GLU A 133 -14.03 15.50 -0.98
C GLU A 133 -12.64 15.09 -0.48
N ALA A 134 -12.13 13.93 -0.92
CA ALA A 134 -10.78 13.47 -0.60
C ALA A 134 -9.67 14.38 -1.16
N LEU A 135 -9.91 15.05 -2.28
CA LEU A 135 -9.00 16.06 -2.82
C LEU A 135 -8.92 17.33 -1.94
N ARG A 136 -9.99 17.63 -1.19
CA ARG A 136 -10.14 18.89 -0.43
C ARG A 136 -9.80 18.72 1.04
N MET A 137 -10.14 17.57 1.63
CA MET A 137 -9.98 17.34 3.06
C MET A 137 -8.60 16.77 3.41
N ARG A 138 -8.14 17.08 4.63
CA ARG A 138 -6.98 16.45 5.26
C ARG A 138 -7.45 15.27 6.09
N GLY A 139 -6.63 14.21 6.14
CA GLY A 139 -6.92 13.01 6.93
C GLY A 139 -7.03 11.75 6.08
N GLU A 140 -7.68 10.76 6.65
CA GLU A 140 -7.93 9.47 6.03
C GLU A 140 -9.41 9.30 5.69
N GLY A 141 -9.69 8.49 4.68
CA GLY A 141 -11.06 8.11 4.37
C GLY A 141 -11.12 6.74 3.70
N ARG A 142 -12.24 6.05 3.94
CA ARG A 142 -12.46 4.68 3.51
C ARG A 142 -13.80 4.58 2.81
N TRP A 143 -13.82 3.94 1.65
CA TRP A 143 -15.02 3.67 0.89
C TRP A 143 -15.06 2.19 0.52
N ARG A 144 -16.16 1.53 0.86
CA ARG A 144 -16.47 0.22 0.31
C ARG A 144 -17.16 0.40 -1.02
N CYS A 145 -16.67 -0.29 -2.04
CA CYS A 145 -17.40 -0.45 -3.28
C CYS A 145 -18.55 -1.43 -3.00
N LEU A 146 -19.80 -1.00 -3.16
CA LEU A 146 -20.95 -1.89 -3.28
C LEU A 146 -20.64 -2.91 -4.38
N ALA A 147 -20.51 -4.18 -4.00
CA ALA A 147 -20.45 -5.26 -4.97
C ALA A 147 -21.82 -5.35 -5.66
N ASP A 148 -21.83 -5.35 -6.99
CA ASP A 148 -22.94 -5.93 -7.76
C ASP A 148 -23.01 -7.44 -7.51
#